data_AF-A0A7C1D961-F1
#
_entry.id   AF-A0A7C1D961-F1
#
_cell.length_a   1.000
_cell.length_b   1.000
_cell.length_c   1.000
_cell.angle_alpha   90.00
_cell.angle_beta   90.00
_cell.angle_gamma   90.00
#
_symmetry.space_group_name_H-M   'P 1'
#
loop_
_entity.id
_entity.type
_entity.pdbx_description
1 polymer ?
#
loop_
_entity_poly.entity_id
_entity_poly.type
_entity_poly.pdbx_seq_one_letter_code
_entity_poly.pdbx_strand_id
1 'polypeptide(L)'
;MALNLLNIFYSNSRLGIDYQAIDELNFLIKEKIINFSENKLAELMEFYKIIDKLKNEEIKEFDYQGGQIRHMSLKILGEKLLRNLNKKSKIENIFHNRYPDLISSDKQIIIECGDTDPNKIIEYFNLSVVKIFILPYPDNESDFLYFYEFTCNKKN
;
A
#
# COMPACT_ATOMS: atom_id res chain seq x y z
N MET A 1 -8.83 2.93 -20.04
CA MET A 1 -9.08 1.92 -18.98
C MET A 1 -9.71 2.67 -17.82
N ALA A 2 -10.88 2.24 -17.34
CA ALA A 2 -11.47 2.86 -16.15
C ALA A 2 -10.64 2.42 -14.93
N LEU A 3 -10.22 3.38 -14.11
CA LEU A 3 -9.43 3.13 -12.92
C LEU A 3 -10.30 2.36 -11.91
N ASN A 4 -9.97 1.10 -11.61
CA ASN A 4 -10.73 0.34 -10.63
C ASN A 4 -10.13 0.50 -9.24
N LEU A 5 -10.32 1.70 -8.65
CA LEU A 5 -9.87 1.99 -7.29
C LEU A 5 -10.48 1.05 -6.24
N LEU A 6 -11.66 0.47 -6.51
CA LEU A 6 -12.26 -0.50 -5.58
C LEU A 6 -11.38 -1.73 -5.38
N ASN A 7 -10.80 -2.26 -6.46
CA ASN A 7 -9.90 -3.40 -6.37
C ASN A 7 -8.60 -3.05 -5.64
N ILE A 8 -8.14 -1.80 -5.77
CA ILE A 8 -6.90 -1.31 -5.15
C ILE A 8 -7.06 -1.18 -3.64
N PHE A 9 -8.14 -0.56 -3.18
CA PHE A 9 -8.32 -0.24 -1.76
C PHE A 9 -8.99 -1.35 -0.95
N TYR A 10 -9.77 -2.21 -1.60
CA TYR A 10 -10.55 -3.23 -0.90
C TYR A 10 -10.18 -4.67 -1.29
N SER A 11 -9.12 -4.89 -2.09
CA SER A 11 -8.68 -6.23 -2.54
C SER A 11 -9.83 -7.15 -2.99
N ASN A 12 -10.80 -6.60 -3.75
CA ASN A 12 -12.04 -7.27 -4.19
C ASN A 12 -13.11 -7.57 -3.09
N SER A 13 -12.89 -7.15 -1.85
CA SER A 13 -13.91 -7.13 -0.80
C SER A 13 -15.04 -6.15 -1.13
N ARG A 14 -16.28 -6.54 -0.80
CA ARG A 14 -17.49 -5.72 -1.01
C ARG A 14 -18.06 -5.10 0.26
N LEU A 15 -17.44 -5.35 1.41
CA LEU A 15 -17.92 -4.87 2.71
C LEU A 15 -17.21 -3.58 3.10
N GLY A 16 -17.97 -2.60 3.59
CA GLY A 16 -17.42 -1.34 4.12
C GLY A 16 -16.81 -0.42 3.06
N ILE A 17 -17.23 -0.54 1.80
CA ILE A 17 -16.76 0.36 0.73
C ILE A 17 -17.27 1.78 0.99
N ASP A 18 -16.35 2.73 1.02
CA ASP A 18 -16.62 4.17 1.03
C ASP A 18 -16.59 4.68 -0.42
N TYR A 19 -17.75 4.63 -1.07
CA TYR A 19 -17.90 5.10 -2.45
C TYR A 19 -17.62 6.60 -2.59
N GLN A 20 -17.88 7.40 -1.55
CA GLN A 20 -17.63 8.84 -1.60
C GLN A 20 -16.13 9.13 -1.65
N ALA A 21 -15.33 8.46 -0.82
CA ALA A 21 -13.88 8.60 -0.84
C ALA A 21 -13.27 8.13 -2.17
N ILE A 22 -13.81 7.06 -2.76
CA ILE A 22 -13.40 6.56 -4.08
C ILE A 22 -13.72 7.58 -5.18
N ASP A 23 -14.91 8.15 -5.18
CA ASP A 23 -15.34 9.16 -6.16
C ASP A 23 -14.52 10.45 -6.05
N GLU A 24 -14.23 10.89 -4.82
CA GLU A 24 -13.36 12.05 -4.57
C GLU A 24 -11.94 11.80 -5.09
N LEU A 25 -11.35 10.64 -4.80
CA LEU A 25 -10.01 10.31 -5.29
C LEU A 25 -9.98 10.20 -6.82
N ASN A 26 -11.00 9.60 -7.44
CA ASN A 26 -11.15 9.57 -8.89
C ASN A 26 -11.23 10.98 -9.49
N PHE A 27 -11.97 11.89 -8.86
CA PHE A 27 -12.06 13.29 -9.28
C PHE A 27 -10.67 13.96 -9.20
N LEU A 28 -9.95 13.82 -8.09
CA LEU A 28 -8.62 14.40 -7.91
C LEU A 28 -7.59 13.88 -8.94
N ILE A 29 -7.70 12.60 -9.31
CA ILE A 29 -6.85 12.00 -10.35
C ILE A 29 -7.21 12.53 -11.73
N LYS A 30 -8.51 12.62 -12.04
CA LYS A 30 -9.00 13.15 -13.32
C LYS A 30 -8.59 14.62 -13.53
N GLU A 31 -8.65 15.42 -12.48
CA GLU A 31 -8.20 16.81 -12.47
C GLU A 31 -6.67 16.98 -12.40
N LYS A 32 -5.91 15.87 -12.38
CA LYS A 32 -4.44 15.85 -12.31
C LYS A 32 -3.87 16.56 -11.07
N ILE A 33 -4.65 16.65 -10.00
CA ILE A 33 -4.19 17.11 -8.69
C ILE A 33 -3.32 16.03 -8.06
N ILE A 34 -3.75 14.77 -8.21
CA ILE A 34 -2.99 13.57 -7.86
C ILE A 34 -2.61 12.85 -9.15
N ASN A 35 -1.34 12.51 -9.34
CA ASN A 35 -0.96 11.57 -10.38
C ASN A 35 -1.06 10.15 -9.83
N PHE A 36 -1.48 9.24 -10.69
CA PHE A 36 -1.63 7.83 -10.39
C PHE A 36 -0.83 7.00 -11.40
N SER A 37 -0.14 5.96 -10.92
CA SER A 37 0.44 4.93 -11.77
C SER A 37 0.36 3.54 -11.15
N GLU A 38 0.26 2.53 -12.01
CA GLU A 38 0.35 1.12 -11.64
C GLU A 38 1.73 0.61 -12.03
N ASN A 39 2.39 -0.11 -11.12
CA ASN A 39 3.75 -0.57 -11.31
C ASN A 39 3.91 -2.01 -10.84
N LYS A 40 4.71 -2.80 -11.56
CA LYS A 40 5.08 -4.16 -11.14
C LYS A 40 5.95 -4.09 -9.89
N LEU A 41 5.53 -4.78 -8.82
CA LEU A 41 6.28 -4.91 -7.57
C LEU A 41 7.24 -6.10 -7.62
N ALA A 42 6.70 -7.29 -7.92
CA ALA A 42 7.39 -8.56 -7.86
C ALA A 42 6.64 -9.64 -8.64
N GLU A 43 7.24 -10.81 -8.79
CA GLU A 43 6.51 -12.02 -9.19
C GLU A 43 5.67 -12.54 -8.03
N LEU A 44 4.51 -13.13 -8.33
CA LEU A 44 3.62 -13.71 -7.32
C LEU A 44 4.31 -14.81 -6.51
N MET A 45 5.19 -15.58 -7.15
CA MET A 45 6.01 -16.57 -6.46
C MET A 45 6.96 -15.96 -5.40
N GLU A 46 7.44 -14.73 -5.57
CA GLU A 46 8.29 -14.08 -4.57
C GLU A 46 7.52 -13.82 -3.28
N PHE A 47 6.26 -13.37 -3.39
CA PHE A 47 5.37 -13.17 -2.25
C PHE A 47 5.13 -14.47 -1.47
N TYR A 48 4.82 -15.58 -2.17
CA TYR A 48 4.60 -16.86 -1.51
C TYR A 48 5.86 -17.45 -0.87
N LYS A 49 7.04 -17.23 -1.47
CA LYS A 49 8.32 -17.61 -0.84
C LYS A 49 8.55 -16.89 0.48
N ILE A 50 8.17 -15.61 0.58
CA ILE A 50 8.25 -14.86 1.84
C ILE A 50 7.28 -15.46 2.87
N ILE A 51 6.03 -15.75 2.47
CA ILE A 51 5.05 -16.40 3.33
C ILE A 51 5.59 -17.71 3.89
N ASP A 52 6.14 -18.58 3.04
CA ASP A 52 6.64 -19.89 3.45
C ASP A 52 7.85 -19.77 4.38
N LYS A 53 8.73 -18.79 4.13
CA LYS A 53 9.83 -18.47 5.04
C LYS A 53 9.31 -18.05 6.43
N LEU A 54 8.37 -17.12 6.49
CA LEU A 54 7.80 -16.62 7.75
C LEU A 54 7.09 -17.72 8.55
N LYS A 55 6.42 -18.66 7.88
CA LYS A 55 5.81 -19.84 8.53
C LYS A 55 6.86 -20.76 9.15
N ASN A 56 7.97 -20.99 8.45
CA ASN A 56 9.02 -21.91 8.88
C ASN A 56 9.89 -21.35 10.02
N GLU A 57 9.96 -20.03 10.18
CA GLU A 57 10.78 -19.37 11.20
C GLU A 57 10.14 -19.35 12.60
N GLU A 58 8.99 -20.01 12.83
CA GLU A 58 8.23 -19.97 14.10
C GLU A 58 8.22 -18.56 14.72
N ILE A 59 7.86 -17.53 13.94
CA ILE A 59 7.72 -16.18 14.49
C ILE A 59 6.49 -16.20 15.41
N LYS A 60 6.73 -16.52 16.69
CA LYS A 60 5.77 -16.85 17.76
C LYS A 60 4.91 -15.69 18.23
N GLU A 61 5.05 -14.49 17.65
CA GLU A 61 4.41 -13.27 18.18
C GLU A 61 3.30 -12.68 17.28
N PHE A 62 2.98 -13.30 16.14
CA PHE A 62 1.88 -12.82 15.29
C PHE A 62 0.64 -13.71 15.43
N ASP A 63 -0.44 -13.12 15.94
CA ASP A 63 -1.71 -13.80 16.25
C ASP A 63 -2.27 -14.55 15.03
N TYR A 64 -2.65 -15.81 15.23
CA TYR A 64 -2.77 -16.87 14.21
C TYR A 64 -4.10 -16.82 13.44
N GLN A 65 -4.28 -15.80 12.60
CA GLN A 65 -5.13 -15.89 11.42
C GLN A 65 -4.30 -15.38 10.23
N GLY A 66 -4.09 -16.20 9.20
CA GLY A 66 -3.09 -16.01 8.13
C GLY A 66 -3.08 -14.65 7.39
N GLY A 67 -4.00 -13.74 7.68
CA GLY A 67 -3.93 -12.32 7.32
C GLY A 67 -2.65 -11.63 7.84
N GLN A 68 -2.19 -11.93 9.06
CA GLN A 68 -0.97 -11.33 9.63
C GLN A 68 0.30 -11.66 8.81
N ILE A 69 0.49 -12.93 8.43
CA ILE A 69 1.65 -13.36 7.63
C ILE A 69 1.61 -12.77 6.22
N ARG A 70 0.44 -12.76 5.58
CA ARG A 70 0.26 -12.16 4.25
C ARG A 70 0.57 -10.66 4.28
N HIS A 71 0.03 -9.96 5.27
CA HIS A 71 0.25 -8.53 5.45
C HIS A 71 1.72 -8.21 5.77
N MET A 72 2.37 -9.01 6.61
CA MET A 72 3.81 -8.89 6.88
C MET A 72 4.66 -9.15 5.62
N SER A 73 4.25 -10.08 4.76
CA SER A 73 4.93 -10.34 3.49
C SER A 73 4.85 -9.14 2.54
N LEU A 74 3.73 -8.42 2.51
CA LEU A 74 3.62 -7.14 1.80
C LEU A 74 4.52 -6.07 2.40
N LYS A 75 4.64 -5.99 3.73
CA LYS A 75 5.58 -5.07 4.41
C LYS A 75 7.02 -5.34 3.99
N ILE A 76 7.46 -6.60 3.97
CA ILE A 76 8.81 -6.98 3.52
C ILE A 76 9.06 -6.55 2.06
N LEU A 77 8.09 -6.74 1.17
CA LEU A 77 8.19 -6.26 -0.21
C LEU A 77 8.19 -4.72 -0.30
N GLY A 78 7.40 -4.04 0.53
CA GLY A 78 7.40 -2.58 0.64
C GLY A 78 8.73 -2.02 1.14
N GLU A 79 9.40 -2.68 2.08
CA GLU A 79 10.76 -2.31 2.51
C GLU A 79 11.78 -2.47 1.37
N LYS A 80 11.67 -3.55 0.57
CA LYS A 80 12.46 -3.73 -0.65
C LYS A 80 12.22 -2.58 -1.63
N LEU A 81 10.96 -2.16 -1.82
CA LEU A 81 10.61 -1.03 -2.66
C LEU A 81 11.25 0.29 -2.17
N LEU A 82 11.14 0.61 -0.87
CA LEU A 82 11.77 1.83 -0.30
C LEU A 82 13.29 1.80 -0.44
N ARG A 83 13.92 0.65 -0.21
CA ARG A 83 15.37 0.47 -0.38
C ARG A 83 15.81 0.68 -1.83
N ASN A 84 15.04 0.22 -2.81
CA ASN A 84 15.31 0.48 -4.23
C ASN A 84 15.23 1.98 -4.58
N LEU A 85 14.49 2.76 -3.78
CA LEU A 85 14.43 4.22 -3.86
C LEU A 85 15.47 4.93 -2.97
N ASN A 86 16.44 4.20 -2.43
CA ASN A 86 17.45 4.70 -1.47
C ASN A 86 16.84 5.33 -0.20
N LYS A 87 15.69 4.83 0.25
CA LYS A 87 15.04 5.25 1.50
C LYS A 87 15.16 4.14 2.55
N LYS A 88 15.33 4.54 3.82
CA LYS A 88 15.19 3.63 4.97
C LYS A 88 13.72 3.56 5.38
N SER A 89 13.24 2.37 5.74
CA SER A 89 11.87 2.13 6.22
C SER A 89 11.78 2.23 7.76
N LYS A 90 10.58 2.54 8.25
CA LYS A 90 10.12 2.26 9.60
C LYS A 90 8.76 1.57 9.51
N ILE A 91 8.64 0.41 10.15
CA ILE A 91 7.42 -0.39 10.17
C ILE A 91 6.49 0.11 11.28
N GLU A 92 5.20 0.27 10.98
CA GLU A 92 4.12 0.59 11.94
C GLU A 92 4.42 1.78 12.87
N ASN A 93 5.12 2.79 12.35
CA ASN A 93 5.54 3.94 13.15
C ASN A 93 4.44 5.01 13.17
N ILE A 94 4.08 5.49 14.36
CA ILE A 94 3.04 6.53 14.51
C ILE A 94 3.45 7.80 13.75
N PHE A 95 2.56 8.23 12.85
CA PHE A 95 2.71 9.46 12.09
C PHE A 95 1.41 10.26 12.15
N HIS A 96 1.41 11.37 12.91
CA HIS A 96 0.24 12.24 13.11
C HIS A 96 -1.05 11.48 13.51
N ASN A 97 -0.97 10.63 14.54
CA ASN A 97 -2.06 9.76 15.02
C ASN A 97 -2.56 8.72 14.00
N ARG A 98 -1.80 8.49 12.92
CA ARG A 98 -2.00 7.39 11.99
C ARG A 98 -0.90 6.34 12.17
N TYR A 99 -1.21 5.14 11.73
CA TYR A 99 -0.34 3.97 11.77
C TYR A 99 -0.14 3.46 10.35
N PRO A 100 0.69 4.14 9.52
CA PRO A 100 1.06 3.61 8.23
C PRO A 100 1.83 2.30 8.39
N ASP A 101 1.64 1.38 7.46
CA ASP A 101 2.34 0.09 7.48
C ASP A 101 3.85 0.27 7.36
N LEU A 102 4.27 1.13 6.44
CA LEU A 102 5.65 1.59 6.34
C LEU A 102 5.67 3.10 6.10
N ILE A 103 6.67 3.75 6.66
CA ILE A 103 7.00 5.13 6.36
C ILE A 103 8.50 5.26 6.08
N SER A 104 8.88 6.06 5.09
CA SER A 104 10.27 6.39 4.87
C SER A 104 10.84 7.18 6.06
N SER A 105 12.13 7.06 6.34
CA SER A 105 12.75 7.71 7.49
C SER A 105 12.64 9.24 7.48
N ASP A 106 12.56 9.84 6.29
CA ASP A 106 12.34 11.27 6.06
C ASP A 106 10.85 11.66 5.99
N LYS A 107 9.94 10.70 6.19
CA LYS A 107 8.48 10.88 6.23
C LYS A 107 7.86 11.42 4.94
N GLN A 108 8.57 11.31 3.83
CA GLN A 108 8.11 11.75 2.52
C GLN A 108 7.30 10.70 1.76
N ILE A 109 7.49 9.42 2.09
CA ILE A 109 6.85 8.29 1.42
C ILE A 109 6.13 7.42 2.45
N ILE A 110 4.88 7.10 2.18
CA ILE A 110 4.09 6.13 2.95
C ILE A 110 3.77 4.92 2.08
N ILE A 111 3.74 3.75 2.71
CA ILE A 111 3.23 2.52 2.12
C ILE A 111 2.11 1.97 3.00
N GLU A 112 0.99 1.60 2.38
CA GLU A 112 -0.12 0.86 2.99
C GLU A 112 -0.27 -0.49 2.27
N CYS A 113 -0.61 -1.54 3.02
CA CYS A 113 -0.61 -2.93 2.56
C CYS A 113 -2.00 -3.56 2.73
N GLY A 114 -2.43 -4.35 1.75
CA GLY A 114 -3.74 -5.00 1.76
C GLY A 114 -4.88 -4.00 1.65
N ASP A 115 -5.97 -4.28 2.36
CA ASP A 115 -7.15 -3.42 2.38
C ASP A 115 -6.84 -2.11 3.11
N THR A 116 -7.06 -0.99 2.43
CA THR A 116 -6.68 0.35 2.88
C THR A 116 -7.85 1.30 2.70
N ASP A 117 -8.07 2.19 3.68
CA ASP A 117 -9.04 3.28 3.58
C ASP A 117 -8.56 4.33 2.55
N PRO A 118 -9.33 4.61 1.48
CA PRO A 118 -8.97 5.62 0.47
C PRO A 118 -8.77 7.02 1.06
N ASN A 119 -9.47 7.37 2.16
CA ASN A 119 -9.35 8.68 2.79
C ASN A 119 -7.91 8.97 3.27
N LYS A 120 -7.16 7.91 3.64
CA LYS A 120 -5.75 8.04 4.04
C LYS A 120 -4.90 8.71 2.97
N ILE A 121 -5.21 8.53 1.68
CA ILE A 121 -4.44 9.16 0.59
C ILE A 121 -4.45 10.68 0.71
N ILE A 122 -5.66 11.25 0.83
CA ILE A 122 -5.86 12.71 0.90
C ILE A 122 -5.28 13.24 2.20
N GLU A 123 -5.52 12.54 3.31
CA GLU A 123 -5.01 12.90 4.63
C GLU A 123 -3.47 12.96 4.66
N TYR A 124 -2.81 11.93 4.13
CA TYR A 124 -1.35 11.89 4.07
C TYR A 124 -0.77 13.02 3.19
N PHE A 125 -1.39 13.32 2.04
CA PHE A 125 -0.97 14.47 1.24
C PHE A 125 -1.16 15.82 1.95
N ASN A 126 -2.11 15.93 2.87
CA ASN A 126 -2.26 17.11 3.73
C ASN A 126 -1.21 17.18 4.85
N LEU A 127 -0.47 16.11 5.10
CA LEU A 127 0.63 16.02 6.06
C LEU A 127 2.02 16.13 5.40
N SER A 128 2.10 16.74 4.22
CA SER A 128 3.34 16.95 3.45
C SER A 128 4.03 15.67 2.97
N VAL A 129 3.34 14.53 2.97
CA VAL A 129 3.77 13.32 2.25
C VAL A 129 3.74 13.65 0.76
N VAL A 130 4.75 13.23 0.00
CA VAL A 130 4.83 13.54 -1.45
C VAL A 130 4.48 12.33 -2.30
N LYS A 131 4.56 11.14 -1.74
CA LYS A 131 4.30 9.88 -2.44
C LYS A 131 3.67 8.85 -1.51
N ILE A 132 2.67 8.15 -2.02
CA ILE A 132 1.99 7.08 -1.29
C ILE A 132 1.94 5.84 -2.20
N PHE A 133 2.33 4.70 -1.65
CA PHE A 133 2.22 3.41 -2.33
C PHE A 133 1.15 2.55 -1.66
N ILE A 134 0.24 2.00 -2.47
CA ILE A 134 -0.72 1.00 -2.02
C ILE A 134 -0.31 -0.35 -2.59
N LEU A 135 -0.09 -1.33 -1.72
CA LEU A 135 0.27 -2.70 -2.07
C LEU A 135 -0.90 -3.60 -1.67
N PRO A 136 -1.90 -3.83 -2.54
CA PRO A 136 -3.02 -4.68 -2.18
C PRO A 136 -2.59 -6.15 -2.04
N TYR A 137 -3.49 -6.97 -1.49
CA TYR A 137 -3.30 -8.41 -1.56
C TYR A 137 -3.29 -8.89 -3.02
N PRO A 138 -2.49 -9.91 -3.34
CA PRO A 138 -2.43 -10.42 -4.71
C PRO A 138 -3.79 -10.92 -5.17
N ASP A 139 -4.11 -10.61 -6.42
CA ASP A 139 -5.18 -11.26 -7.16
C ASP A 139 -4.73 -12.66 -7.58
N ASN A 140 -5.59 -13.67 -7.42
CA ASN A 140 -5.26 -15.06 -7.74
C ASN A 140 -5.15 -15.30 -9.25
N GLU A 141 -5.53 -14.32 -10.08
CA GLU A 141 -5.53 -14.42 -11.54
C GLU A 141 -4.23 -13.89 -12.19
N SER A 142 -3.32 -13.26 -11.43
CA SER A 142 -2.10 -12.62 -11.96
C SER A 142 -0.81 -13.32 -11.52
N ASP A 143 0.14 -13.49 -12.44
CA ASP A 143 1.49 -13.99 -12.14
C ASP A 143 2.37 -12.94 -11.44
N PHE A 144 1.92 -11.68 -11.35
CA PHE A 144 2.66 -10.57 -10.78
C PHE A 144 1.89 -9.88 -9.66
N LEU A 145 2.64 -9.39 -8.66
CA LEU A 145 2.15 -8.39 -7.72
C LEU A 145 2.40 -7.00 -8.30
N TYR A 146 1.41 -6.15 -8.12
CA TYR A 146 1.47 -4.74 -8.48
C TYR A 146 1.43 -3.87 -7.22
N PHE A 147 2.02 -2.69 -7.32
CA PHE A 147 1.77 -1.60 -6.39
C PHE A 147 1.26 -0.38 -7.15
N TYR A 148 0.51 0.45 -6.44
CA TYR A 148 -0.13 1.62 -6.98
C TYR A 148 0.48 2.86 -6.36
N GLU A 149 1.01 3.73 -7.19
CA GLU A 149 1.67 4.96 -6.78
C GLU A 149 0.72 6.15 -6.94
N PHE A 150 0.58 6.90 -5.86
CA PHE A 150 -0.08 8.20 -5.84
C PHE A 150 0.98 9.26 -5.53
N THR A 151 1.00 10.35 -6.31
CA THR A 151 1.84 11.53 -6.03
C THR A 151 0.98 12.79 -6.11
N CYS A 152 1.25 13.76 -5.25
CA CYS A 152 0.51 15.03 -5.26
C CYS A 152 1.32 16.11 -5.99
N ASN A 153 0.68 16.78 -6.95
CA ASN A 153 1.30 17.87 -7.72
C ASN A 153 1.27 19.22 -6.99
N LYS A 154 0.98 19.27 -5.68
CA LYS A 154 0.96 20.54 -4.94
C LYS A 154 2.28 21.28 -5.13
N LYS A 155 2.23 22.33 -5.94
CA LYS A 155 3.24 23.39 -5.95
C LYS A 155 3.09 24.08 -4.61
N ASN A 156 4.11 23.96 -3.76
CA ASN A 156 4.28 24.89 -2.65
C ASN A 156 4.39 26.32 -3.18
#